data_AF-A0A7C1D085-F1
#
_entry.id   AF-A0A7C1D085-F1
#
_cell.length_a   1.000
_cell.length_b   1.000
_cell.length_c   1.000
_cell.angle_alpha   90.00
_cell.angle_beta   90.00
_cell.angle_gamma   90.00
#
_symmetry.space_group_name_H-M   'P 1'
#
loop_
_entity.id
_entity.type
_entity.pdbx_description
1 polymer ?
#
loop_
_entity_poly.entity_id
_entity_poly.type
_entity_poly.pdbx_seq_one_letter_code
_entity_poly.pdbx_strand_id
1 'polypeptide(L)'
;MLLSHHSRKSGFALVMTLILVAFGTVVLLASGLQLSRTTDVVNSYRRIANVQNIANNVVEVASCYFVDNLSSYTEDDKVTWSEAVEFISMLDSRSGLESKYWADFLSFIGEDTEGFSLTDQVNSFSNSKGLGEGRYNISSHVFPVAGGAEKYVVICSAELDGTKRYSMGLVMTDASPQGGLPALRTVSLDRVLSSLRSIGNGKSKKIVGDIVFGDAIVAGILSLNNSGSSSLKDIIAGILNAAGIVVYDSDGNQITDEEALANFLRNYFSEIEDDAATLYKQWIDEYKESFPETPEATVTLDMNTAAVSYAHDPSPISVNCSEAICQLESYSDELTIEVSGSDQFRAEFTSEGLIIYGSEKSFLVPTSIASETTVHIMIDGTTTFFSNKPHKISIVSGKYDIQVKGDVTIDTQFVYDVEDLVKAVNNGQGRSLVANKTAVNAETSIKEYQRLLAEENYSYLRVASYGDISLGYSSATHGDKNLMGDFYALKRDDGSGGNFLLGDLSSVPNITNPGQGQFSQLFLLGSLTAWAFENPTYYIENKDETIELLNSLALIAAGSSGLSGSGSSSGEDQRFKLLGIQSW
;
A
#
# COMPACT_ATOMS: atom_id res chain seq x y z
N MET A 1 17.45 -98.30 -53.97
CA MET A 1 16.25 -97.76 -54.66
C MET A 1 15.47 -96.97 -53.62
N LEU A 2 15.58 -95.64 -53.65
CA LEU A 2 15.10 -94.73 -52.61
C LEU A 2 13.60 -94.43 -52.79
N LEU A 3 12.82 -94.63 -51.73
CA LEU A 3 11.41 -94.25 -51.60
C LEU A 3 11.29 -92.73 -51.45
N SER A 4 10.45 -92.12 -52.28
CA SER A 4 10.13 -90.68 -52.25
C SER A 4 9.19 -90.34 -51.08
N HIS A 5 9.63 -89.49 -50.16
CA HIS A 5 8.76 -88.83 -49.19
C HIS A 5 7.96 -87.71 -49.90
N HIS A 6 6.65 -87.90 -50.05
CA HIS A 6 5.75 -86.84 -50.49
C HIS A 6 5.49 -85.84 -49.34
N SER A 7 5.90 -84.60 -49.54
CA SER A 7 5.62 -83.45 -48.67
C SER A 7 4.14 -83.07 -48.74
N ARG A 8 3.38 -83.36 -47.68
CA ARG A 8 1.96 -82.96 -47.49
C ARG A 8 1.81 -81.48 -47.08
N LYS A 9 2.63 -80.56 -47.61
CA LYS A 9 2.65 -79.14 -47.19
C LYS A 9 1.76 -78.18 -48.01
N SER A 10 1.18 -78.58 -49.14
CA SER A 10 0.44 -77.67 -50.02
C SER A 10 -1.04 -77.47 -49.64
N GLY A 11 -1.72 -78.47 -49.06
CA GLY A 11 -3.14 -78.35 -48.68
C GLY A 11 -3.39 -77.54 -47.40
N PHE A 12 -2.41 -77.49 -46.50
CA PHE A 12 -2.51 -76.77 -45.22
C PHE A 12 -2.14 -75.28 -45.35
N ALA A 13 -1.43 -74.91 -46.42
CA ALA A 13 -1.01 -73.54 -46.68
C ALA A 13 -2.23 -72.62 -46.89
N LEU A 14 -3.22 -73.03 -47.67
CA LEU A 14 -4.42 -72.22 -47.92
C LEU A 14 -5.22 -71.95 -46.63
N VAL A 15 -5.43 -72.99 -45.81
CA VAL A 15 -6.16 -72.87 -44.53
C VAL A 15 -5.39 -72.01 -43.55
N MET A 16 -4.06 -72.17 -43.45
CA MET A 16 -3.23 -71.31 -42.60
C MET A 16 -3.21 -69.86 -43.08
N THR A 17 -3.15 -69.60 -44.39
CA THR A 17 -3.23 -68.24 -44.94
C THR A 17 -4.60 -67.61 -44.64
N LEU A 18 -5.69 -68.36 -44.75
CA LEU A 18 -7.04 -67.89 -44.42
C LEU A 18 -7.19 -67.58 -42.92
N ILE A 19 -6.63 -68.43 -42.05
CA ILE A 19 -6.60 -68.18 -40.60
C ILE A 19 -5.76 -66.94 -40.29
N LEU A 20 -4.59 -66.78 -40.92
CA LEU A 20 -3.72 -65.61 -40.74
C LEU A 20 -4.37 -64.32 -41.25
N VAL A 21 -5.08 -64.35 -42.39
CA VAL A 21 -5.81 -63.20 -42.93
C VAL A 21 -6.99 -62.85 -42.04
N ALA A 22 -7.77 -63.83 -41.57
CA ALA A 22 -8.86 -63.60 -40.64
C ALA A 22 -8.35 -63.03 -39.31
N PHE A 23 -7.27 -63.61 -38.76
CA PHE A 23 -6.63 -63.12 -37.55
C PHE A 23 -6.09 -61.70 -37.72
N GLY A 24 -5.40 -61.41 -38.83
CA GLY A 24 -4.92 -60.07 -39.16
C GLY A 24 -6.05 -59.06 -39.30
N THR A 25 -7.19 -59.46 -39.88
CA THR A 25 -8.37 -58.59 -40.00
C THR A 25 -9.01 -58.30 -38.63
N VAL A 26 -9.10 -59.31 -37.76
CA VAL A 26 -9.61 -59.13 -36.38
C VAL A 26 -8.68 -58.24 -35.56
N VAL A 27 -7.37 -58.40 -35.68
CA VAL A 27 -6.39 -57.53 -35.01
C VAL A 27 -6.49 -56.09 -35.51
N LEU A 28 -6.61 -55.88 -36.83
CA LEU A 28 -6.79 -54.54 -37.40
C LEU A 28 -8.10 -53.87 -36.95
N LEU A 29 -9.21 -54.61 -36.89
CA LEU A 29 -10.48 -54.11 -36.37
C LEU A 29 -10.39 -53.77 -34.88
N ALA A 30 -9.76 -54.63 -34.07
CA ALA A 30 -9.56 -54.40 -32.65
C ALA A 30 -8.66 -53.17 -32.39
N SER A 31 -7.57 -53.02 -33.14
CA SER A 31 -6.69 -51.85 -33.07
C SER A 31 -7.41 -50.58 -33.54
N GLY A 32 -8.24 -50.64 -34.59
CA GLY A 32 -9.05 -49.52 -35.05
C GLY A 32 -10.09 -49.06 -34.01
N LEU A 33 -10.73 -50.00 -33.32
CA LEU A 33 -11.67 -49.69 -32.23
C LEU A 33 -10.96 -49.09 -31.01
N GLN A 34 -9.77 -49.58 -30.66
CA GLN A 34 -8.98 -49.00 -29.57
C GLN A 34 -8.45 -47.59 -29.94
N LEU A 35 -7.98 -47.38 -31.17
CA LEU A 35 -7.59 -46.07 -31.67
C LEU A 35 -8.76 -45.08 -31.66
N SER A 36 -9.95 -45.52 -32.08
CA SER A 36 -11.16 -44.70 -32.05
C SER A 36 -11.52 -44.29 -30.62
N ARG A 37 -11.58 -45.24 -29.67
CA ARG A 37 -11.84 -44.96 -28.26
C ARG A 37 -10.80 -44.02 -27.64
N THR A 38 -9.52 -44.24 -27.92
CA THR A 38 -8.45 -43.36 -27.43
C THR A 38 -8.55 -41.97 -28.05
N THR A 39 -8.92 -41.86 -29.33
CA THR A 39 -9.12 -40.59 -30.03
C THR A 39 -10.30 -39.83 -29.44
N ASP A 40 -11.42 -40.49 -29.17
CA ASP A 40 -12.60 -39.88 -28.56
C ASP A 40 -12.31 -39.40 -27.14
N VAL A 41 -11.56 -40.18 -26.36
CA VAL A 41 -11.11 -39.82 -25.02
C VAL A 41 -10.14 -38.64 -25.05
N VAL A 42 -9.16 -38.63 -25.96
CA VAL A 42 -8.22 -37.51 -26.11
C VAL A 42 -8.94 -36.24 -26.58
N ASN A 43 -9.89 -36.38 -27.51
CA ASN A 43 -10.69 -35.25 -27.99
C ASN A 43 -11.60 -34.71 -26.89
N SER A 44 -12.17 -35.57 -26.04
CA SER A 44 -12.99 -35.12 -24.90
C SER A 44 -12.14 -34.41 -23.85
N TYR A 45 -10.95 -34.91 -23.52
CA TYR A 45 -10.01 -34.22 -22.64
C TYR A 45 -9.58 -32.87 -23.19
N ARG A 46 -9.24 -32.79 -24.48
CA ARG A 46 -8.86 -31.54 -25.14
C ARG A 46 -10.02 -30.54 -25.13
N ARG A 47 -11.25 -31.01 -25.36
CA ARG A 47 -12.46 -30.17 -25.28
C ARG A 47 -12.65 -29.64 -23.86
N ILE A 48 -12.61 -30.51 -22.85
CA ILE A 48 -12.74 -30.13 -21.43
C ILE A 48 -11.67 -29.10 -21.04
N ALA A 49 -10.41 -29.34 -21.40
CA ALA A 49 -9.31 -28.43 -21.11
C ALA A 49 -9.49 -27.07 -21.81
N ASN A 50 -9.96 -27.06 -23.06
CA ASN A 50 -10.25 -25.82 -23.77
C ASN A 50 -11.39 -25.04 -23.10
N VAL A 51 -12.50 -25.69 -22.76
CA VAL A 51 -13.62 -25.03 -22.06
C VAL A 51 -13.15 -24.47 -20.70
N GLN A 52 -12.32 -25.20 -19.97
CA GLN A 52 -11.74 -24.73 -18.71
C GLN A 52 -10.82 -23.51 -18.88
N ASN A 53 -9.97 -23.52 -19.90
CA ASN A 53 -9.09 -22.39 -20.20
C ASN A 53 -9.90 -21.15 -20.58
N ILE A 54 -10.99 -21.30 -21.34
CA ILE A 54 -11.89 -20.19 -21.63
C ILE A 54 -12.51 -19.68 -20.33
N ALA A 55 -13.05 -20.55 -19.46
CA ALA A 55 -13.61 -20.13 -18.17
C ALA A 55 -12.59 -19.36 -17.30
N ASN A 56 -11.31 -19.76 -17.29
CA ASN A 56 -10.24 -19.02 -16.60
C ASN A 56 -9.99 -17.64 -17.23
N ASN A 57 -9.91 -17.56 -18.56
CA ASN A 57 -9.71 -16.28 -19.25
C ASN A 57 -10.90 -15.32 -19.03
N VAL A 58 -12.12 -15.86 -18.94
CA VAL A 58 -13.33 -15.09 -18.58
C VAL A 58 -13.19 -14.51 -17.17
N VAL A 59 -12.67 -15.28 -16.19
CA VAL A 59 -12.38 -14.75 -14.85
C VAL A 59 -11.40 -13.58 -14.91
N GLU A 60 -10.32 -13.68 -15.69
CA GLU A 60 -9.35 -12.59 -15.83
C GLU A 60 -10.00 -11.32 -16.40
N VAL A 61 -10.72 -11.45 -17.51
CA VAL A 61 -11.41 -10.32 -18.17
C VAL A 61 -12.47 -9.72 -17.25
N ALA A 62 -13.28 -10.55 -16.61
CA ALA A 62 -14.32 -10.12 -15.67
C ALA A 62 -13.72 -9.42 -14.46
N SER A 63 -12.65 -9.98 -13.87
CA SER A 63 -11.98 -9.39 -12.72
C SER A 63 -11.40 -8.03 -13.08
N CYS A 64 -10.69 -7.90 -14.22
CA CYS A 64 -10.18 -6.60 -14.67
C CYS A 64 -11.32 -5.60 -14.89
N TYR A 65 -12.38 -5.99 -15.60
CA TYR A 65 -13.51 -5.09 -15.86
C TYR A 65 -14.21 -4.64 -14.58
N PHE A 66 -14.40 -5.56 -13.63
CA PHE A 66 -14.99 -5.26 -12.32
C PHE A 66 -14.12 -4.28 -11.52
N VAL A 67 -12.82 -4.56 -11.46
CA VAL A 67 -11.83 -3.71 -10.77
C VAL A 67 -11.81 -2.30 -11.37
N ASP A 68 -11.80 -2.19 -12.70
CA ASP A 68 -11.67 -0.92 -13.40
C ASP A 68 -12.95 -0.06 -13.34
N ASN A 69 -14.10 -0.62 -12.95
CA ASN A 69 -15.40 0.06 -12.98
C ASN A 69 -16.18 -0.04 -11.67
N LEU A 70 -15.52 -0.36 -10.54
CA LEU A 70 -16.23 -0.66 -9.29
C LEU A 70 -17.16 0.48 -8.84
N SER A 71 -16.67 1.72 -8.88
CA SER A 71 -17.41 2.92 -8.48
C SER A 71 -18.70 3.16 -9.28
N SER A 72 -18.86 2.46 -10.41
CA SER A 72 -20.09 2.51 -11.21
C SER A 72 -21.17 1.51 -10.79
N TYR A 73 -20.85 0.53 -9.93
CA TYR A 73 -21.81 -0.47 -9.46
C TYR A 73 -22.45 -0.06 -8.13
N THR A 74 -23.77 -0.04 -8.10
CA THR A 74 -24.58 0.34 -6.94
C THR A 74 -25.43 -0.84 -6.46
N GLU A 75 -26.02 -0.73 -5.27
CA GLU A 75 -26.96 -1.75 -4.77
C GLU A 75 -28.12 -2.04 -5.74
N ASP A 76 -28.53 -1.05 -6.53
CA ASP A 76 -29.60 -1.18 -7.52
C ASP A 76 -29.20 -2.03 -8.74
N ASP A 77 -27.90 -2.27 -8.96
CA ASP A 77 -27.37 -3.06 -10.07
C ASP A 77 -27.26 -4.56 -9.75
N LYS A 78 -27.60 -4.96 -8.53
CA LYS A 78 -27.48 -6.35 -8.11
C LYS A 78 -28.61 -7.21 -8.67
N VAL A 79 -28.25 -8.42 -9.07
CA VAL A 79 -29.15 -9.43 -9.64
C VAL A 79 -28.84 -10.81 -9.06
N THR A 80 -29.86 -11.64 -8.96
CA THR A 80 -29.70 -13.06 -8.62
C THR A 80 -29.12 -13.84 -9.79
N TRP A 81 -28.21 -14.77 -9.52
CA TRP A 81 -27.64 -15.64 -10.55
C TRP A 81 -28.35 -16.99 -10.62
N SER A 82 -29.04 -17.23 -11.74
CA SER A 82 -29.85 -18.44 -11.95
C SER A 82 -29.06 -19.76 -11.92
N GLU A 83 -27.73 -19.73 -12.06
CA GLU A 83 -26.89 -20.93 -12.09
C GLU A 83 -26.16 -21.19 -10.75
N ALA A 84 -26.39 -20.36 -9.73
CA ALA A 84 -25.74 -20.48 -8.42
C ALA A 84 -25.93 -21.87 -7.78
N VAL A 85 -27.16 -22.40 -7.83
CA VAL A 85 -27.49 -23.73 -7.28
C VAL A 85 -26.76 -24.86 -8.04
N GLU A 86 -26.66 -24.75 -9.36
CA GLU A 86 -25.95 -25.74 -10.18
C GLU A 86 -24.45 -25.73 -9.86
N PHE A 87 -23.86 -24.54 -9.71
CA PHE A 87 -22.46 -24.36 -9.34
C PHE A 87 -22.13 -24.95 -7.97
N ILE A 88 -22.91 -24.62 -6.92
CA ILE A 88 -22.70 -25.16 -5.57
C ILE A 88 -22.87 -26.68 -5.56
N SER A 89 -23.92 -27.21 -6.21
CA SER A 89 -24.12 -28.66 -6.32
C SER A 89 -22.94 -29.35 -7.02
N MET A 90 -22.29 -28.69 -7.98
CA MET A 90 -21.12 -29.24 -8.66
C MET A 90 -19.90 -29.29 -7.75
N LEU A 91 -19.68 -28.27 -6.91
CA LEU A 91 -18.61 -28.27 -5.89
C LEU A 91 -18.81 -29.39 -4.87
N ASP A 92 -20.04 -29.54 -4.36
CA ASP A 92 -20.40 -30.59 -3.38
C ASP A 92 -20.24 -32.01 -3.95
N SER A 93 -20.47 -32.18 -5.26
CA SER A 93 -20.37 -33.49 -5.91
C SER A 93 -18.94 -34.02 -6.06
N ARG A 94 -17.92 -33.16 -5.87
CA ARG A 94 -16.50 -33.55 -6.03
C ARG A 94 -15.96 -34.19 -4.77
N SER A 95 -15.40 -35.40 -4.90
CA SER A 95 -14.71 -36.08 -3.81
C SER A 95 -13.35 -35.42 -3.50
N GLY A 96 -13.16 -34.93 -2.28
CA GLY A 96 -11.87 -34.42 -1.81
C GLY A 96 -12.00 -33.45 -0.65
N LEU A 97 -10.95 -33.34 0.17
CA LEU A 97 -10.88 -32.36 1.26
C LEU A 97 -10.90 -30.92 0.72
N GLU A 98 -10.24 -30.67 -0.41
CA GLU A 98 -10.19 -29.35 -1.07
C GLU A 98 -11.58 -28.88 -1.53
N SER A 99 -12.35 -29.74 -2.20
CA SER A 99 -13.72 -29.42 -2.62
C SER A 99 -14.62 -29.06 -1.44
N LYS A 100 -14.45 -29.75 -0.31
CA LYS A 100 -15.20 -29.46 0.91
C LYS A 100 -14.86 -28.07 1.47
N TYR A 101 -13.58 -27.69 1.51
CA TYR A 101 -13.18 -26.35 1.95
C TYR A 101 -13.74 -25.25 1.04
N TRP A 102 -13.78 -25.47 -0.27
CA TRP A 102 -14.36 -24.52 -1.21
C TRP A 102 -15.89 -24.43 -1.10
N ALA A 103 -16.58 -25.54 -0.94
CA ALA A 103 -18.02 -25.56 -0.67
C ALA A 103 -18.37 -24.84 0.65
N ASP A 104 -17.61 -25.10 1.72
CA ASP A 104 -17.77 -24.41 3.00
C ASP A 104 -17.53 -22.89 2.84
N PHE A 105 -16.47 -22.47 2.13
CA PHE A 105 -16.15 -21.07 1.87
C PHE A 105 -17.23 -20.35 1.05
N LEU A 106 -17.79 -21.02 0.03
CA LEU A 106 -18.79 -20.45 -0.89
C LEU A 106 -20.23 -20.66 -0.42
N SER A 107 -20.45 -21.18 0.79
CA SER A 107 -21.77 -21.47 1.36
C SER A 107 -22.68 -20.24 1.52
N PHE A 108 -22.12 -19.03 1.41
CA PHE A 108 -22.89 -17.78 1.39
C PHE A 108 -23.59 -17.49 0.04
N ILE A 109 -23.21 -18.21 -1.02
CA ILE A 109 -23.83 -18.09 -2.36
C ILE A 109 -24.94 -19.13 -2.49
N GLY A 110 -26.16 -18.66 -2.70
CA GLY A 110 -27.37 -19.45 -2.90
C GLY A 110 -28.27 -18.85 -3.99
N GLU A 111 -29.47 -19.42 -4.11
CA GLU A 111 -30.47 -19.02 -5.12
C GLU A 111 -30.90 -17.55 -4.99
N ASP A 112 -31.01 -17.08 -3.74
CA ASP A 112 -31.43 -15.71 -3.40
C ASP A 112 -30.25 -14.75 -3.20
N THR A 113 -29.01 -15.20 -3.42
CA THR A 113 -27.84 -14.32 -3.24
C THR A 113 -27.73 -13.35 -4.41
N GLU A 114 -27.82 -12.07 -4.11
CA GLU A 114 -27.69 -10.98 -5.07
C GLU A 114 -26.20 -10.63 -5.29
N GLY A 115 -25.82 -10.45 -6.54
CA GLY A 115 -24.47 -10.07 -6.96
C GLY A 115 -24.49 -9.26 -8.25
N PHE A 116 -23.33 -8.88 -8.77
CA PHE A 116 -23.23 -8.11 -10.02
C PHE A 116 -23.07 -9.05 -11.21
N SER A 117 -23.82 -8.84 -12.30
CA SER A 117 -23.60 -9.58 -13.55
C SER A 117 -22.65 -8.80 -14.45
N LEU A 118 -21.57 -9.46 -14.88
CA LEU A 118 -20.61 -8.96 -15.86
C LEU A 118 -20.74 -9.69 -17.20
N THR A 119 -21.82 -10.44 -17.37
CA THR A 119 -22.00 -11.35 -18.50
C THR A 119 -21.99 -10.57 -19.82
N ASP A 120 -22.68 -9.44 -19.91
CA ASP A 120 -22.75 -8.65 -21.14
C ASP A 120 -21.41 -7.99 -21.46
N GLN A 121 -20.72 -7.49 -20.44
CA GLN A 121 -19.44 -6.81 -20.54
C GLN A 121 -18.36 -7.77 -21.01
N VAL A 122 -18.29 -8.98 -20.46
CA VAL A 122 -17.34 -9.99 -20.95
C VAL A 122 -17.71 -10.48 -22.34
N ASN A 123 -19.01 -10.62 -22.66
CA ASN A 123 -19.45 -11.02 -23.99
C ASN A 123 -19.12 -10.00 -25.08
N SER A 124 -18.89 -8.72 -24.74
CA SER A 124 -18.35 -7.74 -25.68
C SER A 124 -16.98 -8.13 -26.25
N PHE A 125 -16.21 -8.93 -25.51
CA PHE A 125 -14.90 -9.48 -25.90
C PHE A 125 -14.97 -10.93 -26.42
N SER A 126 -16.16 -11.52 -26.58
CA SER A 126 -16.35 -12.92 -26.95
C SER A 126 -15.64 -13.31 -28.26
N ASN A 127 -15.55 -12.38 -29.22
CA ASN A 127 -14.86 -12.57 -30.50
C ASN A 127 -13.32 -12.59 -30.38
N SER A 128 -12.76 -12.27 -29.22
CA SER A 128 -11.32 -12.34 -29.00
C SER A 128 -10.83 -13.80 -29.02
N LYS A 129 -9.59 -13.99 -29.47
CA LYS A 129 -8.94 -15.30 -29.49
C LYS A 129 -8.86 -15.92 -28.09
N GLY A 130 -8.69 -15.10 -27.06
CA GLY A 130 -8.64 -15.52 -25.66
C GLY A 130 -9.97 -16.06 -25.12
N LEU A 131 -11.10 -15.58 -25.66
CA LEU A 131 -12.45 -16.01 -25.25
C LEU A 131 -13.11 -16.95 -26.28
N GLY A 132 -12.32 -17.51 -27.20
CA GLY A 132 -12.75 -18.60 -28.05
C GLY A 132 -13.51 -18.20 -29.32
N GLU A 133 -13.42 -16.92 -29.72
CA GLU A 133 -13.91 -16.39 -31.00
C GLU A 133 -15.43 -16.56 -31.21
N GLY A 134 -16.21 -16.28 -30.16
CA GLY A 134 -17.68 -16.28 -30.19
C GLY A 134 -18.32 -17.66 -30.18
N ARG A 135 -17.53 -18.73 -29.98
CA ARG A 135 -18.03 -20.12 -30.00
C ARG A 135 -18.57 -20.63 -28.67
N TYR A 136 -18.23 -19.97 -27.57
CA TYR A 136 -18.55 -20.40 -26.22
C TYR A 136 -19.70 -19.58 -25.67
N ASN A 137 -20.61 -20.22 -24.96
CA ASN A 137 -21.57 -19.51 -24.12
C ASN A 137 -20.87 -19.17 -22.79
N ILE A 138 -20.84 -17.90 -22.41
CA ILE A 138 -20.05 -17.38 -21.30
C ILE A 138 -20.97 -16.67 -20.31
N SER A 139 -20.82 -16.96 -19.02
CA SER A 139 -21.48 -16.23 -17.93
C SER A 139 -20.44 -15.72 -16.92
N SER A 140 -20.71 -14.57 -16.30
CA SER A 140 -19.83 -13.96 -15.29
C SER A 140 -20.63 -13.21 -14.24
N HIS A 141 -20.39 -13.54 -12.97
CA HIS A 141 -21.09 -12.96 -11.81
C HIS A 141 -20.10 -12.69 -10.68
N VAL A 142 -20.35 -11.62 -9.91
CA VAL A 142 -19.49 -11.19 -8.81
C VAL A 142 -20.30 -11.09 -7.52
N PHE A 143 -19.82 -11.71 -6.46
CA PHE A 143 -20.49 -11.73 -5.15
C PHE A 143 -19.62 -11.12 -4.06
N PRO A 144 -20.15 -10.23 -3.21
CA PRO A 144 -19.46 -9.79 -2.01
C PRO A 144 -19.36 -10.94 -0.99
N VAL A 145 -18.21 -11.11 -0.36
CA VAL A 145 -18.00 -12.15 0.66
C VAL A 145 -18.65 -11.72 1.99
N ALA A 146 -19.50 -12.58 2.55
CA ALA A 146 -20.18 -12.31 3.81
C ALA A 146 -19.18 -12.03 4.95
N GLY A 147 -19.29 -10.86 5.59
CA GLY A 147 -18.41 -10.43 6.70
C GLY A 147 -17.00 -10.01 6.29
N GLY A 148 -16.68 -9.96 5.00
CA GLY A 148 -15.44 -9.42 4.48
C GLY A 148 -15.71 -8.11 3.74
N ALA A 149 -15.49 -6.98 4.42
CA ALA A 149 -15.43 -5.70 3.71
C ALA A 149 -14.42 -5.85 2.57
N GLU A 150 -14.84 -5.48 1.36
CA GLU A 150 -13.93 -5.32 0.23
C GLU A 150 -13.26 -6.63 -0.25
N LYS A 151 -14.00 -7.73 -0.15
CA LYS A 151 -13.64 -9.02 -0.77
C LYS A 151 -14.79 -9.49 -1.64
N TYR A 152 -14.47 -9.81 -2.89
CA TYR A 152 -15.40 -10.30 -3.88
C TYR A 152 -14.93 -11.63 -4.47
N VAL A 153 -15.90 -12.45 -4.83
CA VAL A 153 -15.70 -13.69 -5.56
C VAL A 153 -16.28 -13.49 -6.95
N VAL A 154 -15.43 -13.62 -7.97
CA VAL A 154 -15.82 -13.58 -9.38
C VAL A 154 -16.00 -15.01 -9.86
N ILE A 155 -17.22 -15.39 -10.22
CA ILE A 155 -17.54 -16.74 -10.70
C ILE A 155 -17.92 -16.63 -12.16
N CYS A 156 -17.21 -17.39 -12.98
CA CYS A 156 -17.42 -17.41 -14.41
C CYS A 156 -17.66 -18.83 -14.90
N SER A 157 -18.41 -18.96 -15.99
CA SER A 157 -18.58 -20.23 -16.67
C SER A 157 -18.36 -20.09 -18.17
N ALA A 158 -17.95 -21.20 -18.79
CA ALA A 158 -17.90 -21.35 -20.24
C ALA A 158 -18.55 -22.69 -20.63
N GLU A 159 -19.30 -22.68 -21.73
CA GLU A 159 -19.95 -23.88 -22.26
C GLU A 159 -19.74 -24.00 -23.78
N LEU A 160 -19.41 -25.22 -24.21
CA LEU A 160 -19.37 -25.61 -25.62
C LEU A 160 -19.88 -27.04 -25.78
N ASP A 161 -20.83 -27.26 -26.70
CA ASP A 161 -21.38 -28.58 -27.03
C ASP A 161 -21.83 -29.41 -25.81
N GLY A 162 -22.54 -28.76 -24.87
CA GLY A 162 -23.04 -29.39 -23.63
C GLY A 162 -21.95 -29.72 -22.59
N THR A 163 -20.70 -29.27 -22.81
CA THR A 163 -19.63 -29.33 -21.81
C THR A 163 -19.50 -27.96 -21.16
N LYS A 164 -19.91 -27.84 -19.89
CA LYS A 164 -19.81 -26.61 -19.08
C LYS A 164 -18.71 -26.74 -18.03
N ARG A 165 -17.95 -25.66 -17.82
CA ARG A 165 -16.96 -25.54 -16.74
C ARG A 165 -17.09 -24.21 -16.04
N TYR A 166 -16.71 -24.21 -14.77
CA TYR A 166 -16.71 -23.02 -13.94
C TYR A 166 -15.27 -22.72 -13.50
N SER A 167 -15.01 -21.44 -13.32
CA SER A 167 -13.78 -20.91 -12.75
C SER A 167 -14.14 -19.80 -11.79
N MET A 168 -13.32 -19.63 -10.77
CA MET A 168 -13.49 -18.60 -9.75
C MET A 168 -12.22 -17.79 -9.61
N GLY A 169 -12.37 -16.48 -9.58
CA GLY A 169 -11.36 -15.53 -9.14
C GLY A 169 -11.70 -15.00 -7.75
N LEU A 170 -10.69 -14.83 -6.91
CA LEU A 170 -10.83 -14.04 -5.69
C LEU A 170 -10.28 -12.65 -5.94
N VAL A 171 -11.10 -11.65 -5.69
CA VAL A 171 -10.83 -10.24 -5.96
C VAL A 171 -10.91 -9.54 -4.61
N MET A 172 -9.79 -9.07 -4.06
CA MET A 172 -9.79 -8.32 -2.79
C MET A 172 -9.08 -6.98 -2.97
N THR A 173 -9.46 -6.00 -2.16
CA THR A 173 -8.63 -4.82 -1.96
C THR A 173 -7.38 -5.19 -1.21
N ASP A 174 -6.26 -4.59 -1.60
CA ASP A 174 -5.19 -4.38 -0.65
C ASP A 174 -5.64 -3.23 0.27
N ALA A 175 -6.66 -3.44 1.11
CA ALA A 175 -7.02 -2.46 2.12
C ALA A 175 -6.35 -2.80 3.44
N SER A 176 -5.52 -1.87 3.90
CA SER A 176 -5.30 -1.72 5.34
C SER A 176 -6.64 -1.34 5.99
N PRO A 177 -7.00 -1.92 7.15
CA PRO A 177 -8.21 -1.58 7.90
C PRO A 177 -8.36 -0.09 8.30
N GLN A 178 -7.42 0.79 7.91
CA GLN A 178 -7.30 2.17 8.34
C GLN A 178 -7.41 3.23 7.23
N GLY A 179 -7.67 2.88 5.96
CA GLY A 179 -7.73 3.87 4.86
C GLY A 179 -6.38 4.56 4.62
N GLY A 180 -5.48 3.89 3.90
CA GLY A 180 -4.08 4.34 3.77
C GLY A 180 -3.89 5.52 2.82
N LEU A 181 -3.23 6.58 3.29
CA LEU A 181 -2.69 7.66 2.46
C LEU A 181 -1.48 7.14 1.65
N PRO A 182 -1.21 7.70 0.45
CA PRO A 182 0.07 7.51 -0.22
C PRO A 182 1.24 7.85 0.72
N ALA A 183 2.35 7.12 0.60
CA ALA A 183 3.54 7.37 1.40
C ALA A 183 4.09 8.79 1.18
N LEU A 184 3.88 9.34 -0.03
CA LEU A 184 4.30 10.68 -0.41
C LEU A 184 3.23 11.38 -1.27
N ARG A 185 2.86 12.60 -0.88
CA ARG A 185 2.13 13.58 -1.68
C ARG A 185 2.91 14.90 -1.62
N THR A 186 3.39 15.39 -2.75
CA THR A 186 4.06 16.69 -2.80
C THR A 186 3.84 17.41 -4.10
N VAL A 187 3.88 18.74 -4.11
CA VAL A 187 3.91 19.49 -5.38
C VAL A 187 5.33 19.51 -5.95
N SER A 188 6.33 19.71 -5.10
CA SER A 188 7.74 19.72 -5.51
C SER A 188 8.59 18.81 -4.64
N LEU A 189 9.54 18.11 -5.25
CA LEU A 189 10.54 17.30 -4.57
C LEU A 189 11.92 17.71 -5.05
N ASP A 190 12.67 18.45 -4.23
CA ASP A 190 14.03 18.86 -4.54
C ASP A 190 15.03 17.72 -4.25
N ARG A 191 14.88 16.61 -4.96
CA ARG A 191 15.74 15.42 -4.83
C ARG A 191 15.63 14.54 -6.05
N VAL A 192 16.75 14.03 -6.54
CA VAL A 192 16.75 12.97 -7.56
C VAL A 192 16.67 11.61 -6.86
N LEU A 193 15.51 10.94 -6.94
CA LEU A 193 15.33 9.67 -6.27
C LEU A 193 16.13 8.56 -6.96
N SER A 194 16.83 7.75 -6.17
CA SER A 194 17.66 6.65 -6.65
C SER A 194 17.42 5.39 -5.82
N SER A 195 17.69 4.20 -6.34
CA SER A 195 17.40 2.97 -5.58
C SER A 195 18.26 2.87 -4.31
N LEU A 196 17.59 2.54 -3.20
CA LEU A 196 18.21 2.29 -1.90
C LEU A 196 19.22 1.14 -2.00
N ARG A 197 20.48 1.43 -1.68
CA ARG A 197 21.56 0.44 -1.74
C ARG A 197 22.52 0.57 -0.57
N SER A 198 23.18 -0.55 -0.30
CA SER A 198 24.28 -0.61 0.65
C SER A 198 25.61 -0.40 -0.05
N ILE A 199 26.43 0.51 0.46
CA ILE A 199 27.82 0.70 0.03
C ILE A 199 28.80 0.35 1.16
N GLY A 200 29.95 -0.22 0.81
CA GLY A 200 30.96 -0.66 1.79
C GLY A 200 30.70 -2.08 2.35
N ASN A 201 31.70 -2.61 3.07
CA ASN A 201 31.72 -3.99 3.56
C ASN A 201 31.90 -4.06 5.08
N GLY A 202 31.17 -4.94 5.77
CA GLY A 202 31.34 -5.17 7.21
C GLY A 202 30.91 -3.97 8.06
N LYS A 203 31.80 -3.48 8.95
CA LYS A 203 31.50 -2.38 9.90
C LYS A 203 31.42 -0.99 9.25
N SER A 204 31.79 -0.86 7.97
CA SER A 204 31.69 0.39 7.19
C SER A 204 30.52 0.39 6.21
N LYS A 205 29.57 -0.55 6.35
CA LYS A 205 28.33 -0.58 5.57
C LYS A 205 27.55 0.73 5.79
N LYS A 206 27.27 1.46 4.71
CA LYS A 206 26.45 2.67 4.70
C LYS A 206 25.27 2.48 3.75
N ILE A 207 24.15 3.13 4.06
CA ILE A 207 22.96 3.10 3.22
C ILE A 207 22.86 4.43 2.48
N VAL A 208 22.59 4.38 1.18
CA VAL A 208 22.39 5.54 0.30
C VAL A 208 21.23 5.29 -0.64
N GLY A 209 20.64 6.36 -1.14
CA GLY A 209 19.50 6.30 -2.04
C GLY A 209 18.19 6.15 -1.28
N ASP A 210 17.15 5.80 -2.01
CA ASP A 210 15.77 6.09 -1.66
C ASP A 210 14.86 4.89 -1.86
N ILE A 211 13.85 4.81 -0.99
CA ILE A 211 12.74 3.87 -1.17
C ILE A 211 11.44 4.52 -0.70
N VAL A 212 10.42 4.42 -1.55
CA VAL A 212 9.03 4.74 -1.20
C VAL A 212 8.25 3.44 -1.28
N PHE A 213 7.81 2.93 -0.12
CA PHE A 213 7.02 1.72 -0.03
C PHE A 213 5.55 2.10 0.17
N GLY A 214 4.81 2.15 -0.93
CA GLY A 214 3.48 2.74 -1.04
C GLY A 214 3.41 3.63 -2.27
N ASP A 215 2.24 4.19 -2.56
CA ASP A 215 2.09 5.10 -3.70
C ASP A 215 2.76 6.45 -3.43
N ALA A 216 3.13 7.13 -4.51
CA ALA A 216 3.69 8.46 -4.51
C ALA A 216 2.94 9.34 -5.52
N ILE A 217 2.57 10.55 -5.11
CA ILE A 217 1.95 11.56 -5.96
C ILE A 217 2.83 12.81 -5.94
N VAL A 218 3.40 13.16 -7.08
CA VAL A 218 4.24 14.35 -7.25
C VAL A 218 3.57 15.26 -8.28
N ALA A 219 2.87 16.30 -7.84
CA ALA A 219 2.11 17.15 -8.76
C ALA A 219 3.00 17.96 -9.72
N GLY A 220 4.32 18.00 -9.48
CA GLY A 220 5.32 18.60 -10.35
C GLY A 220 6.13 17.56 -11.13
N ILE A 221 7.29 18.01 -11.64
CA ILE A 221 8.24 17.14 -12.34
C ILE A 221 9.10 16.40 -11.31
N LEU A 222 9.16 15.07 -11.43
CA LEU A 222 10.01 14.21 -10.61
C LEU A 222 11.28 13.80 -11.36
N SER A 223 12.43 13.91 -10.70
CA SER A 223 13.70 13.37 -11.22
C SER A 223 14.03 12.02 -10.58
N LEU A 224 14.38 11.04 -11.41
CA LEU A 224 14.73 9.68 -11.02
C LEU A 224 16.10 9.30 -11.56
N ASN A 225 16.83 8.47 -10.84
CA ASN A 225 18.13 7.96 -11.27
C ASN A 225 18.12 6.42 -11.32
N ASN A 226 18.38 5.90 -12.51
CA ASN A 226 18.44 4.48 -12.83
C ASN A 226 19.80 3.82 -12.48
N SER A 227 20.65 4.46 -11.66
CA SER A 227 22.04 4.04 -11.33
C SER A 227 22.14 2.67 -10.64
N GLY A 228 21.93 1.61 -11.41
CA GLY A 228 21.92 0.21 -10.99
C GLY A 228 20.54 -0.35 -10.62
N SER A 229 19.46 0.42 -10.83
CA SER A 229 18.09 -0.08 -10.67
C SER A 229 17.70 -0.92 -11.89
N SER A 230 16.84 -1.92 -11.68
CA SER A 230 16.26 -2.72 -12.77
C SER A 230 14.88 -2.21 -13.20
N SER A 231 14.20 -1.45 -12.34
CA SER A 231 12.88 -0.88 -12.60
C SER A 231 12.52 0.21 -11.58
N LEU A 232 11.53 1.05 -11.93
CA LEU A 232 10.93 2.04 -11.02
C LEU A 232 10.58 1.47 -9.64
N LYS A 233 10.19 0.18 -9.56
CA LYS A 233 9.85 -0.51 -8.30
C LYS A 233 10.99 -0.65 -7.31
N ASP A 234 12.23 -0.53 -7.74
CA ASP A 234 13.39 -0.54 -6.85
C ASP A 234 13.60 0.81 -6.15
N ILE A 235 12.82 1.82 -6.51
CA ILE A 235 12.78 3.18 -5.94
C ILE A 235 11.41 3.44 -5.31
N ILE A 236 10.33 3.18 -6.04
CA ILE A 236 8.94 3.37 -5.60
C ILE A 236 8.22 2.03 -5.74
N ALA A 237 8.09 1.31 -4.63
CA ALA A 237 7.41 0.02 -4.54
C ALA A 237 5.87 0.19 -4.45
N GLY A 238 5.32 1.05 -5.30
CA GLY A 238 3.90 1.39 -5.45
C GLY A 238 3.64 1.98 -6.85
N ILE A 239 2.56 2.74 -7.01
CA ILE A 239 2.31 3.57 -8.19
C ILE A 239 2.87 4.96 -7.98
N LEU A 240 3.56 5.46 -9.00
CA LEU A 240 3.96 6.85 -9.10
C LEU A 240 2.97 7.58 -10.01
N ASN A 241 2.35 8.62 -9.48
CA ASN A 241 1.68 9.64 -10.29
C ASN A 241 2.53 10.89 -10.31
N ALA A 242 2.87 11.42 -11.49
CA ALA A 242 3.53 12.72 -11.56
C ALA A 242 3.13 13.52 -12.81
N ALA A 243 3.17 14.85 -12.73
CA ALA A 243 2.92 15.71 -13.91
C ALA A 243 4.02 15.62 -14.96
N GLY A 244 5.19 15.12 -14.58
CA GLY A 244 6.27 14.83 -15.50
C GLY A 244 7.40 14.08 -14.82
N ILE A 245 8.23 13.41 -15.62
CA ILE A 245 9.36 12.64 -15.13
C ILE A 245 10.60 12.88 -15.97
N VAL A 246 11.75 12.96 -15.30
CA VAL A 246 13.07 13.00 -15.91
C VAL A 246 13.88 11.85 -15.33
N VAL A 247 14.35 10.93 -16.18
CA VAL A 247 15.12 9.77 -15.74
C VAL A 247 16.57 9.92 -16.21
N TYR A 248 17.51 9.76 -15.29
CA TYR A 248 18.95 9.78 -15.55
C TYR A 248 19.52 8.35 -15.49
N ASP A 249 20.51 8.07 -16.33
CA ASP A 249 21.28 6.82 -16.31
C ASP A 249 22.36 6.81 -15.21
N SER A 250 23.13 5.72 -15.14
CA SER A 250 24.22 5.57 -14.17
C SER A 250 25.37 6.57 -14.34
N ASP A 251 25.50 7.15 -15.54
CA ASP A 251 26.54 8.12 -15.88
C ASP A 251 26.04 9.57 -15.71
N GLY A 252 24.79 9.75 -15.31
CA GLY A 252 24.14 11.05 -15.09
C GLY A 252 23.56 11.69 -16.36
N ASN A 253 23.48 10.95 -17.47
CA ASN A 253 22.84 11.45 -18.69
C ASN A 253 21.34 11.20 -18.65
N GLN A 254 20.55 12.15 -19.15
CA GLN A 254 19.12 11.96 -19.28
C GLN A 254 18.80 10.86 -20.31
N ILE A 255 17.96 9.91 -19.93
CA ILE A 255 17.40 8.91 -20.83
C ILE A 255 16.31 9.58 -21.67
N THR A 256 16.54 9.70 -22.96
CA THR A 256 15.58 10.25 -23.94
C THR A 256 15.00 9.19 -24.87
N ASP A 257 15.47 7.95 -24.77
CA ASP A 257 14.96 6.82 -25.54
C ASP A 257 13.62 6.34 -24.95
N GLU A 258 12.56 6.39 -25.76
CA GLU A 258 11.21 6.00 -25.37
C GLU A 258 11.11 4.54 -24.93
N GLU A 259 11.83 3.61 -25.57
CA GLU A 259 11.78 2.19 -25.22
C GLU A 259 12.49 1.94 -23.88
N ALA A 260 13.65 2.58 -23.67
CA ALA A 260 14.37 2.51 -22.40
C ALA A 260 13.54 3.10 -21.25
N LEU A 261 12.88 4.23 -21.49
CA LEU A 261 12.00 4.90 -20.53
C LEU A 261 10.77 4.04 -20.20
N ALA A 262 10.08 3.52 -21.21
CA ALA A 262 8.92 2.64 -21.04
C ALA A 262 9.28 1.35 -20.29
N ASN A 263 10.46 0.78 -20.55
CA ASN A 263 10.94 -0.42 -19.84
C ASN A 263 11.25 -0.16 -18.36
N PHE A 264 11.74 1.03 -18.03
CA PHE A 264 12.03 1.43 -16.66
C PHE A 264 10.74 1.71 -15.86
N LEU A 265 9.80 2.46 -16.44
CA LEU A 265 8.55 2.88 -15.80
C LEU A 265 7.49 1.79 -15.76
N ARG A 266 7.33 1.05 -16.87
CA ARG A 266 6.27 0.04 -17.08
C ARG A 266 4.89 0.59 -16.70
N ASN A 267 4.02 -0.27 -16.16
CA ASN A 267 2.66 0.10 -15.72
C ASN A 267 2.64 0.67 -14.28
N TYR A 268 3.77 1.15 -13.78
CA TYR A 268 3.90 1.70 -12.40
C TYR A 268 3.92 3.23 -12.37
N PHE A 269 3.90 3.87 -13.54
CA PHE A 269 3.83 5.31 -13.69
C PHE A 269 2.51 5.69 -14.37
N SER A 270 1.91 6.79 -13.91
CA SER A 270 0.81 7.45 -14.58
C SER A 270 1.05 8.96 -14.57
N GLU A 271 0.81 9.60 -15.70
CA GLU A 271 0.96 11.04 -15.83
C GLU A 271 -0.26 11.74 -15.21
N ILE A 272 -0.03 12.84 -14.51
CA ILE A 272 -1.11 13.66 -13.96
C ILE A 272 -1.42 14.79 -14.93
N GLU A 273 -2.69 14.86 -15.37
CA GLU A 273 -3.16 15.93 -16.26
C GLU A 273 -3.62 17.18 -15.47
N ASP A 274 -4.05 17.01 -14.22
CA ASP A 274 -4.49 18.10 -13.36
C ASP A 274 -3.33 19.03 -12.98
N ASP A 275 -3.62 20.32 -12.85
CA ASP A 275 -2.62 21.27 -12.39
C ASP A 275 -2.31 21.09 -10.89
N ALA A 276 -1.07 21.41 -10.52
CA ALA A 276 -0.59 21.18 -9.16
C ALA A 276 -1.35 21.94 -8.08
N ALA A 277 -1.93 23.11 -8.38
CA ALA A 277 -2.68 23.87 -7.40
C ALA A 277 -4.04 23.23 -7.13
N THR A 278 -4.68 22.68 -8.16
CA THR A 278 -5.94 21.93 -8.03
C THR A 278 -5.75 20.68 -7.19
N LEU A 279 -4.73 19.85 -7.47
CA LEU A 279 -4.45 18.65 -6.68
C LEU A 279 -4.10 18.98 -5.23
N TYR A 280 -3.25 20.00 -5.03
CA TYR A 280 -2.88 20.41 -3.69
C TYR A 280 -4.07 20.91 -2.87
N LYS A 281 -4.99 21.65 -3.52
CA LYS A 281 -6.23 22.09 -2.89
C LYS A 281 -7.10 20.90 -2.49
N GLN A 282 -7.22 19.88 -3.35
CA GLN A 282 -7.95 18.66 -2.99
C GLN A 282 -7.37 18.01 -1.73
N TRP A 283 -6.03 17.90 -1.60
CA TRP A 283 -5.42 17.36 -0.39
C TRP A 283 -5.70 18.20 0.87
N ILE A 284 -5.80 19.52 0.73
CA ILE A 284 -6.21 20.40 1.84
C ILE A 284 -7.67 20.15 2.20
N ASP A 285 -8.55 20.12 1.21
CA ASP A 285 -9.99 19.93 1.41
C ASP A 285 -10.26 18.55 2.05
N GLU A 286 -9.58 17.49 1.59
CA GLU A 286 -9.56 16.15 2.21
C GLU A 286 -9.15 16.19 3.69
N TYR A 287 -8.06 16.89 4.00
CA TYR A 287 -7.60 17.02 5.39
C TYR A 287 -8.64 17.75 6.24
N LYS A 288 -9.20 18.86 5.75
CA LYS A 288 -10.22 19.65 6.46
C LYS A 288 -11.50 18.87 6.71
N GLU A 289 -11.95 18.07 5.75
CA GLU A 289 -13.10 17.18 5.93
C GLU A 289 -12.85 16.11 7.01
N SER A 290 -11.59 15.69 7.16
CA SER A 290 -11.20 14.66 8.13
C SER A 290 -10.85 15.18 9.54
N PHE A 291 -10.77 16.49 9.76
CA PHE A 291 -10.42 17.10 11.05
C PHE A 291 -11.59 17.94 11.58
N PRO A 292 -12.09 17.69 12.81
CA PRO A 292 -13.18 18.50 13.36
C PRO A 292 -12.69 19.92 13.70
N GLU A 293 -12.95 20.90 12.83
CA GLU A 293 -12.39 22.26 12.99
C GLU A 293 -13.03 23.10 14.11
N THR A 294 -14.18 22.69 14.66
CA THR A 294 -14.87 23.48 15.71
C THR A 294 -14.41 23.03 17.09
N PRO A 295 -13.68 23.89 17.86
CA PRO A 295 -13.26 23.54 19.21
C PRO A 295 -14.43 23.60 20.19
N GLU A 296 -14.59 22.53 20.97
CA GLU A 296 -15.59 22.41 22.04
C GLU A 296 -15.06 22.89 23.39
N ALA A 297 -13.73 22.85 23.55
CA ALA A 297 -13.02 23.40 24.68
C ALA A 297 -11.77 24.16 24.21
N THR A 298 -11.51 25.31 24.84
CA THR A 298 -10.27 26.07 24.65
C THR A 298 -9.50 26.10 25.96
N VAL A 299 -8.29 25.54 25.95
CA VAL A 299 -7.32 25.58 27.05
C VAL A 299 -6.37 26.75 26.80
N THR A 300 -6.46 27.79 27.62
CA THR A 300 -5.59 28.96 27.54
C THR A 300 -4.41 28.79 28.50
N LEU A 301 -3.20 28.78 27.94
CA LEU A 301 -1.92 28.69 28.63
C LEU A 301 -1.16 30.01 28.43
N ASP A 302 -1.38 30.99 29.31
CA ASP A 302 -0.67 32.26 29.30
C ASP A 302 0.24 32.43 30.53
N MET A 303 1.02 33.51 30.59
CA MET A 303 1.97 33.74 31.69
C MET A 303 1.31 33.77 33.07
N ASN A 304 0.04 34.15 33.16
CA ASN A 304 -0.66 34.40 34.41
C ASN A 304 -1.56 33.23 34.82
N THR A 305 -2.10 32.49 33.86
CA THR A 305 -3.20 31.56 34.06
C THR A 305 -3.10 30.34 33.15
N ALA A 306 -3.48 29.19 33.71
CA ALA A 306 -3.89 28.02 32.96
C ALA A 306 -5.39 27.86 33.21
N ALA A 307 -6.21 28.01 32.17
CA ALA A 307 -7.65 28.03 32.28
C ALA A 307 -8.30 27.27 31.12
N VAL A 308 -9.56 26.86 31.31
CA VAL A 308 -10.38 26.27 30.25
C VAL A 308 -11.68 27.05 30.11
N SER A 309 -12.09 27.28 28.88
CA SER A 309 -13.43 27.73 28.52
C SER A 309 -14.10 26.70 27.62
N TYR A 310 -15.41 26.53 27.76
CA TYR A 310 -16.21 25.60 26.96
C TYR A 310 -17.12 26.36 26.00
N ALA A 311 -17.34 25.80 24.82
CA ALA A 311 -18.31 26.34 23.86
C ALA A 311 -19.75 26.26 24.41
N HIS A 312 -20.05 25.22 25.19
CA HIS A 312 -21.36 24.92 25.74
C HIS A 312 -21.28 24.42 27.19
N ASP A 313 -22.35 24.60 27.96
CA ASP A 313 -22.48 24.11 29.35
C ASP A 313 -23.79 23.30 29.50
N PRO A 314 -23.74 22.00 29.86
CA PRO A 314 -22.55 21.20 30.16
C PRO A 314 -21.75 20.80 28.90
N SER A 315 -20.43 20.81 29.03
CA SER A 315 -19.51 20.39 27.97
C SER A 315 -19.34 18.86 27.93
N PRO A 316 -19.29 18.24 26.74
CA PRO A 316 -18.90 16.83 26.59
C PRO A 316 -17.40 16.57 26.85
N ILE A 317 -16.58 17.62 26.89
CA ILE A 317 -15.17 17.58 27.28
C ILE A 317 -15.02 18.07 28.73
N SER A 318 -14.30 17.33 29.57
CA SER A 318 -13.92 17.77 30.92
C SER A 318 -12.42 18.01 30.98
N VAL A 319 -12.02 19.21 31.41
CA VAL A 319 -10.63 19.61 31.62
C VAL A 319 -10.53 20.23 33.01
N ASN A 320 -9.57 19.76 33.78
CA ASN A 320 -9.33 20.28 35.11
C ASN A 320 -8.06 21.13 35.11
N CYS A 321 -8.22 22.40 35.45
CA CYS A 321 -7.13 23.37 35.48
C CYS A 321 -6.80 23.79 36.91
N SER A 322 -5.51 23.75 37.22
CA SER A 322 -4.87 24.35 38.39
C SER A 322 -4.10 25.61 37.97
N GLU A 323 -3.44 26.30 38.91
CA GLU A 323 -2.67 27.53 38.60
C GLU A 323 -1.55 27.32 37.55
N ALA A 324 -1.06 26.10 37.35
CA ALA A 324 0.06 25.81 36.46
C ALA A 324 -0.23 24.76 35.37
N ILE A 325 -1.19 23.87 35.60
CA ILE A 325 -1.41 22.67 34.78
C ILE A 325 -2.90 22.50 34.53
N CYS A 326 -3.27 22.31 33.27
CA CYS A 326 -4.55 21.76 32.84
C CYS A 326 -4.38 20.29 32.45
N GLN A 327 -5.38 19.46 32.73
CA GLN A 327 -5.39 18.05 32.35
C GLN A 327 -6.75 17.65 31.79
N LEU A 328 -6.74 16.92 30.68
CA LEU A 328 -7.94 16.30 30.12
C LEU A 328 -8.42 15.15 31.03
N GLU A 329 -9.69 15.19 31.43
CA GLU A 329 -10.32 14.18 32.30
C GLU A 329 -11.33 13.32 31.53
N SER A 330 -12.07 13.90 30.59
CA SER A 330 -13.00 13.16 29.72
C SER A 330 -13.10 13.79 28.34
N TYR A 331 -13.35 12.96 27.34
CA TYR A 331 -13.39 13.35 25.95
C TYR A 331 -14.21 12.33 25.14
N SER A 332 -14.97 12.81 24.16
CA SER A 332 -15.68 11.97 23.18
C SER A 332 -14.89 12.00 21.88
N ASP A 333 -14.92 10.89 21.14
CA ASP A 333 -14.57 10.89 19.72
C ASP A 333 -15.28 12.03 18.97
N GLU A 334 -14.62 12.57 17.95
CA GLU A 334 -15.11 13.64 17.06
C GLU A 334 -15.07 15.08 17.60
N LEU A 335 -14.64 15.31 18.84
CA LEU A 335 -14.58 16.67 19.41
C LEU A 335 -13.18 17.31 19.28
N THR A 336 -13.06 18.63 19.31
CA THR A 336 -11.72 19.27 19.25
C THR A 336 -11.42 20.11 20.47
N ILE A 337 -10.17 20.06 20.92
CA ILE A 337 -9.63 20.91 21.98
C ILE A 337 -8.66 21.91 21.35
N GLU A 338 -8.92 23.20 21.52
CA GLU A 338 -7.97 24.25 21.15
C GLU A 338 -7.03 24.58 22.33
N VAL A 339 -5.74 24.77 22.05
CA VAL A 339 -4.73 25.25 22.99
C VAL A 339 -4.23 26.61 22.51
N SER A 340 -4.39 27.63 23.35
CA SER A 340 -4.08 29.04 23.01
C SER A 340 -3.34 29.74 24.15
N GLY A 341 -2.98 31.02 23.97
CA GLY A 341 -2.37 31.87 25.02
C GLY A 341 -0.86 32.14 24.88
N SER A 342 -0.20 31.57 23.86
CA SER A 342 1.20 31.82 23.53
C SER A 342 1.41 31.80 22.01
N ASP A 343 2.32 32.60 21.47
CA ASP A 343 2.71 32.50 20.05
C ASP A 343 3.64 31.30 19.79
N GLN A 344 4.25 30.76 20.85
CA GLN A 344 5.24 29.68 20.81
C GLN A 344 4.89 28.62 21.85
N PHE A 345 4.69 27.40 21.39
CA PHE A 345 4.43 26.23 22.20
C PHE A 345 5.57 25.22 22.10
N ARG A 346 5.69 24.40 23.13
CA ARG A 346 6.57 23.23 23.12
C ARG A 346 5.73 22.01 23.46
N ALA A 347 5.97 20.88 22.80
CA ALA A 347 5.25 19.65 23.06
C ALA A 347 6.19 18.48 23.29
N GLU A 348 5.87 17.57 24.21
CA GLU A 348 6.64 16.36 24.48
C GLU A 348 5.70 15.18 24.71
N PHE A 349 5.96 14.06 24.03
CA PHE A 349 5.34 12.77 24.36
C PHE A 349 6.13 12.10 25.50
N THR A 350 5.40 11.72 26.55
CA THR A 350 5.92 11.04 27.74
C THR A 350 5.14 9.75 27.97
N SER A 351 5.54 8.98 28.99
CA SER A 351 4.76 7.81 29.43
C SER A 351 3.38 8.16 29.99
N GLU A 352 3.16 9.42 30.38
CA GLU A 352 1.86 9.89 30.89
C GLU A 352 0.94 10.35 29.76
N GLY A 353 1.48 10.62 28.57
CA GLY A 353 0.75 11.14 27.41
C GLY A 353 1.46 12.32 26.75
N LEU A 354 0.72 13.09 25.98
CA LEU A 354 1.19 14.32 25.34
C LEU A 354 1.08 15.51 26.30
N ILE A 355 2.20 16.21 26.52
CA ILE A 355 2.24 17.45 27.29
C ILE A 355 2.55 18.62 26.36
N ILE A 356 1.68 19.64 26.36
CA ILE A 356 1.85 20.89 25.61
C ILE A 356 2.16 22.01 26.61
N TYR A 357 3.22 22.77 26.37
CA TYR A 357 3.70 23.85 27.23
C TYR A 357 3.51 25.21 26.55
N GLY A 358 2.93 26.17 27.26
CA GLY A 358 2.78 27.56 26.86
C GLY A 358 3.06 28.49 28.05
N SER A 359 3.96 29.46 27.89
CA SER A 359 4.26 30.48 28.93
C SER A 359 4.46 29.95 30.37
N GLU A 360 5.27 28.89 30.53
CA GLU A 360 5.53 28.17 31.81
C GLU A 360 4.37 27.33 32.37
N LYS A 361 3.23 27.30 31.69
CA LYS A 361 2.07 26.45 31.99
C LYS A 361 2.05 25.22 31.08
N SER A 362 1.26 24.22 31.44
CA SER A 362 1.10 23.04 30.60
C SER A 362 -0.33 22.51 30.52
N PHE A 363 -0.60 21.80 29.43
CA PHE A 363 -1.78 20.99 29.22
C PHE A 363 -1.36 19.53 28.97
N LEU A 364 -1.90 18.60 29.76
CA LEU A 364 -1.66 17.17 29.62
C LEU A 364 -2.89 16.49 29.00
N VAL A 365 -2.64 15.75 27.91
CA VAL A 365 -3.56 14.77 27.34
C VAL A 365 -3.09 13.37 27.75
N PRO A 366 -3.75 12.70 28.70
CA PRO A 366 -3.29 11.42 29.22
C PRO A 366 -3.38 10.29 28.19
N THR A 367 -2.39 9.39 28.19
CA THR A 367 -2.39 8.17 27.36
C THR A 367 -3.64 7.33 27.58
N SER A 368 -4.17 7.27 28.81
CA SER A 368 -5.37 6.49 29.11
C SER A 368 -6.61 6.94 28.33
N ILE A 369 -6.70 8.22 27.98
CA ILE A 369 -7.78 8.75 27.14
C ILE A 369 -7.43 8.50 25.65
N ALA A 370 -6.22 8.88 25.24
CA ALA A 370 -5.78 8.76 23.85
C ALA A 370 -5.67 7.30 23.37
N SER A 371 -5.56 6.31 24.26
CA SER A 371 -5.56 4.89 23.89
C SER A 371 -6.95 4.38 23.50
N GLU A 372 -8.01 4.95 24.09
CA GLU A 372 -9.39 4.53 23.88
C GLU A 372 -9.97 5.21 22.63
N THR A 373 -9.64 6.48 22.41
CA THR A 373 -10.16 7.31 21.32
C THR A 373 -9.09 8.24 20.74
N THR A 374 -9.28 8.69 19.50
CA THR A 374 -8.42 9.69 18.86
C THR A 374 -8.70 11.07 19.43
N VAL A 375 -7.68 11.71 20.01
CA VAL A 375 -7.82 13.07 20.56
C VAL A 375 -7.40 14.09 19.50
N HIS A 376 -8.35 14.91 19.06
CA HIS A 376 -8.15 16.03 18.14
C HIS A 376 -7.74 17.30 18.89
N ILE A 377 -6.58 17.84 18.55
CA ILE A 377 -5.95 18.98 19.24
C ILE A 377 -5.59 20.05 18.22
N MET A 378 -6.03 21.28 18.46
CA MET A 378 -5.67 22.45 17.66
C MET A 378 -4.78 23.37 18.49
N ILE A 379 -3.56 23.66 18.04
CA ILE A 379 -2.63 24.56 18.74
C ILE A 379 -2.55 25.89 17.97
N ASP A 380 -2.98 26.96 18.63
CA ASP A 380 -3.00 28.32 18.07
C ASP A 380 -1.65 29.03 18.26
N GLY A 381 -0.62 28.53 17.59
CA GLY A 381 0.74 29.09 17.60
C GLY A 381 1.75 28.18 16.90
N THR A 382 3.02 28.57 16.86
CA THR A 382 4.12 27.72 16.37
C THR A 382 4.50 26.71 17.45
N THR A 383 4.78 25.46 17.08
CA THR A 383 5.02 24.37 18.04
C THR A 383 6.34 23.66 17.79
N THR A 384 7.16 23.52 18.83
CA THR A 384 8.34 22.64 18.82
C THR A 384 8.07 21.35 19.59
N PHE A 385 8.02 20.22 18.89
CA PHE A 385 8.05 18.90 19.51
C PHE A 385 9.48 18.56 19.92
N PHE A 386 9.72 18.41 21.21
CA PHE A 386 11.06 18.20 21.75
C PHE A 386 11.08 16.98 22.67
N SER A 387 12.29 16.64 23.10
CA SER A 387 12.52 15.73 24.20
C SER A 387 13.57 16.31 25.14
N ASN A 388 13.50 15.95 26.42
CA ASN A 388 14.50 16.36 27.42
C ASN A 388 15.95 15.94 27.13
N LYS A 389 16.17 15.04 26.18
CA LYS A 389 17.50 14.67 25.66
C LYS A 389 17.50 14.70 24.13
N PRO A 390 18.56 15.21 23.49
CA PRO A 390 18.75 15.10 22.05
C PRO A 390 18.70 13.65 21.56
N HIS A 391 18.04 13.41 20.41
CA HIS A 391 17.90 12.09 19.74
C HIS A 391 17.15 11.02 20.53
N LYS A 392 16.57 11.39 21.67
CA LYS A 392 15.76 10.46 22.43
C LYS A 392 14.49 10.14 21.66
N ILE A 393 14.10 8.88 21.73
CA ILE A 393 12.83 8.43 21.17
C ILE A 393 11.71 8.98 22.05
N SER A 394 10.88 9.82 21.46
CA SER A 394 9.55 10.17 21.96
C SER A 394 8.60 9.04 21.55
N ILE A 395 8.30 8.17 22.51
CA ILE A 395 7.35 7.09 22.31
C ILE A 395 5.95 7.70 22.22
N VAL A 396 5.27 7.49 21.11
CA VAL A 396 3.88 7.89 20.90
C VAL A 396 3.01 6.74 21.36
N SER A 397 2.34 6.93 22.50
CA SER A 397 1.42 5.97 23.10
C SER A 397 0.02 6.56 23.13
N GLY A 398 -0.89 6.02 22.30
CA GLY A 398 -2.23 6.56 22.07
C GLY A 398 -2.44 7.11 20.64
N LYS A 399 -3.62 7.65 20.38
CA LYS A 399 -4.10 8.14 19.10
C LYS A 399 -4.25 9.66 19.17
N TYR A 400 -3.38 10.38 18.50
CA TYR A 400 -3.32 11.84 18.53
C TYR A 400 -3.46 12.40 17.11
N ASP A 401 -4.32 13.39 16.98
CA ASP A 401 -4.50 14.14 15.75
C ASP A 401 -4.30 15.63 16.04
N ILE A 402 -3.15 16.16 15.66
CA ILE A 402 -2.66 17.46 16.09
C ILE A 402 -2.59 18.39 14.89
N GLN A 403 -3.36 19.47 14.96
CA GLN A 403 -3.29 20.59 14.04
C GLN A 403 -2.57 21.76 14.71
N VAL A 404 -1.64 22.38 14.00
CA VAL A 404 -0.88 23.56 14.47
C VAL A 404 -1.10 24.69 13.48
N LYS A 405 -1.61 25.84 13.93
CA LYS A 405 -1.88 27.00 13.06
C LYS A 405 -0.59 27.73 12.63
N GLY A 406 0.50 27.56 13.38
CA GLY A 406 1.83 28.08 13.08
C GLY A 406 2.74 27.05 12.42
N ASP A 407 4.05 27.29 12.46
CA ASP A 407 5.04 26.31 12.00
C ASP A 407 5.23 25.18 13.02
N VAL A 408 5.73 24.04 12.56
CA VAL A 408 6.09 22.90 13.41
C VAL A 408 7.58 22.65 13.30
N THR A 409 8.25 22.49 14.44
CA THR A 409 9.61 21.97 14.50
C THR A 409 9.61 20.63 15.23
N ILE A 410 10.20 19.60 14.64
CA ILE A 410 10.36 18.28 15.27
C ILE A 410 11.82 18.12 15.69
N ASP A 411 12.12 18.33 16.97
CA ASP A 411 13.43 18.22 17.62
C ASP A 411 13.62 16.89 18.38
N THR A 412 12.81 15.89 18.02
CA THR A 412 12.82 14.55 18.62
C THR A 412 12.67 13.46 17.56
N GLN A 413 12.53 12.21 17.98
CA GLN A 413 12.25 11.05 17.14
C GLN A 413 10.87 10.50 17.52
N PHE A 414 9.95 10.32 16.58
CA PHE A 414 8.64 9.73 16.88
C PHE A 414 8.65 8.25 16.55
N VAL A 415 8.29 7.43 17.52
CA VAL A 415 8.19 5.99 17.37
C VAL A 415 6.95 5.51 18.10
N TYR A 416 6.10 4.72 17.44
CA TYR A 416 4.93 4.14 18.10
C TYR A 416 5.34 3.23 19.25
N ASP A 417 4.46 3.11 20.24
CA ASP A 417 4.63 2.25 21.42
C ASP A 417 4.48 0.75 21.10
N VAL A 418 5.33 0.27 20.18
CA VAL A 418 5.47 -1.12 19.76
C VAL A 418 6.89 -1.54 20.07
N GLU A 419 7.06 -2.50 20.98
CA GLU A 419 8.35 -2.85 21.55
C GLU A 419 9.40 -3.17 20.47
N ASP A 420 8.99 -3.91 19.44
CA ASP A 420 9.90 -4.31 18.36
C ASP A 420 10.23 -3.17 17.39
N LEU A 421 9.33 -2.21 17.18
CA LEU A 421 9.64 -0.98 16.44
C LEU A 421 10.65 -0.11 17.21
N VAL A 422 10.43 0.07 18.51
CA VAL A 422 11.35 0.81 19.39
C VAL A 422 12.73 0.14 19.39
N LYS A 423 12.81 -1.18 19.53
CA LYS A 423 14.09 -1.94 19.46
C LYS A 423 14.77 -1.81 18.10
N ALA A 424 14.01 -1.74 17.01
CA ALA A 424 14.58 -1.73 15.68
C ALA A 424 15.38 -0.44 15.39
N VAL A 425 14.93 0.69 15.92
CA VAL A 425 15.56 2.02 15.73
C VAL A 425 16.47 2.43 16.90
N ASN A 426 16.30 1.85 18.09
CA ASN A 426 17.11 2.17 19.27
C ASN A 426 18.51 1.53 19.22
N ASN A 427 19.55 2.32 19.50
CA ASN A 427 20.96 1.88 19.55
C ASN A 427 21.61 2.11 20.94
N GLY A 428 20.81 2.45 21.96
CA GLY A 428 21.34 2.58 23.31
C GLY A 428 21.88 1.24 23.84
N GLN A 429 23.15 1.20 24.25
CA GLN A 429 23.61 0.12 25.14
C GLN A 429 22.92 0.30 26.51
N GLY A 430 21.82 -0.42 26.74
CA GLY A 430 21.02 -0.36 27.99
C GLY A 430 19.70 0.39 27.85
N ARG A 431 19.14 0.89 28.98
CA ARG A 431 17.81 1.55 29.06
C ARG A 431 17.73 2.95 28.42
N SER A 432 18.71 3.37 27.61
CA SER A 432 18.72 4.70 26.99
C SER A 432 18.01 4.65 25.64
N LEU A 433 16.83 5.27 25.54
CA LEU A 433 16.01 5.33 24.33
C LEU A 433 16.57 6.37 23.34
N VAL A 434 17.54 6.02 22.51
CA VAL A 434 18.15 6.94 21.53
C VAL A 434 18.20 6.29 20.15
N ALA A 435 17.64 6.95 19.14
CA ALA A 435 17.62 6.43 17.77
C ALA A 435 18.83 6.91 16.96
N ASN A 436 19.89 6.09 16.94
CA ASN A 436 21.14 6.33 16.20
C ASN A 436 21.47 5.16 15.26
N LYS A 437 20.44 4.49 14.75
CA LYS A 437 20.58 3.35 13.84
C LYS A 437 19.80 3.66 12.57
N THR A 438 20.46 3.46 11.44
CA THR A 438 19.82 3.40 10.13
C THR A 438 18.75 2.31 10.16
N ALA A 439 17.48 2.72 10.11
CA ALA A 439 16.33 1.85 10.34
C ALA A 439 16.12 0.84 9.20
N VAL A 440 16.56 1.17 7.98
CA VAL A 440 16.24 0.39 6.78
C VAL A 440 17.46 -0.31 6.19
N ASN A 441 17.40 -1.64 6.14
CA ASN A 441 18.14 -2.46 5.18
C ASN A 441 17.11 -2.98 4.17
N ALA A 442 17.26 -2.60 2.90
CA ALA A 442 16.24 -2.59 1.84
C ALA A 442 15.43 -3.88 1.59
N GLU A 443 15.81 -5.04 2.15
CA GLU A 443 15.24 -6.33 1.79
C GLU A 443 14.46 -7.05 2.90
N THR A 444 14.62 -6.68 4.19
CA THR A 444 14.09 -7.48 5.32
C THR A 444 13.28 -6.71 6.35
N SER A 445 13.56 -5.43 6.58
CA SER A 445 12.94 -4.68 7.68
C SER A 445 11.57 -4.10 7.34
N ILE A 446 11.31 -3.76 6.06
CA ILE A 446 10.12 -3.00 5.64
C ILE A 446 8.82 -3.81 5.80
N LYS A 447 8.80 -5.04 5.26
CA LYS A 447 7.64 -5.95 5.41
C LYS A 447 7.39 -6.32 6.86
N GLU A 448 8.45 -6.40 7.65
CA GLU A 448 8.33 -6.66 9.08
C GLU A 448 7.72 -5.47 9.82
N TYR A 449 8.08 -4.23 9.48
CA TYR A 449 7.44 -3.04 10.05
C TYR A 449 5.97 -2.93 9.69
N GLN A 450 5.59 -3.23 8.46
CA GLN A 450 4.17 -3.25 8.06
C GLN A 450 3.40 -4.39 8.73
N ARG A 451 4.01 -5.57 8.87
CA ARG A 451 3.42 -6.69 9.63
C ARG A 451 3.22 -6.30 11.10
N LEU A 452 4.24 -5.69 11.71
CA LEU A 452 4.19 -5.11 13.05
C LEU A 452 3.27 -3.89 13.17
N LEU A 453 2.63 -3.42 12.09
CA LEU A 453 1.57 -2.41 12.08
C LEU A 453 0.19 -2.97 11.68
N ALA A 454 0.09 -4.27 11.37
CA ALA A 454 -1.16 -4.92 10.99
C ALA A 454 -1.74 -5.81 12.11
N GLU A 455 -0.97 -6.11 13.15
CA GLU A 455 -1.27 -7.14 14.15
C GLU A 455 -1.78 -6.60 15.51
N GLU A 456 -1.69 -5.31 15.78
CA GLU A 456 -2.08 -4.68 17.05
C GLU A 456 -3.02 -3.47 16.84
N ASN A 457 -3.74 -3.05 17.87
CA ASN A 457 -4.61 -1.87 17.83
C ASN A 457 -3.72 -0.63 18.11
N TYR A 458 -3.02 -0.15 17.07
CA TYR A 458 -1.84 0.71 17.24
C TYR A 458 -2.14 2.14 17.72
N SER A 459 -1.10 2.70 18.35
CA SER A 459 -0.93 4.15 18.49
C SER A 459 -0.96 4.82 17.12
N TYR A 460 -1.49 6.03 17.06
CA TYR A 460 -1.66 6.80 15.84
C TYR A 460 -1.18 8.23 16.07
N LEU A 461 -0.49 8.80 15.08
CA LEU A 461 -0.09 10.20 15.10
C LEU A 461 -0.38 10.84 13.76
N ARG A 462 -1.19 11.89 13.76
CA ARG A 462 -1.29 12.85 12.67
C ARG A 462 -0.81 14.21 13.17
N VAL A 463 0.08 14.85 12.42
CA VAL A 463 0.55 16.21 12.70
C VAL A 463 0.40 17.05 11.44
N ALA A 464 -0.48 18.04 11.50
CA ALA A 464 -0.66 19.04 10.47
C ALA A 464 -0.17 20.41 10.92
N SER A 465 0.57 21.08 10.05
CA SER A 465 1.04 22.45 10.21
C SER A 465 0.37 23.29 9.14
N TYR A 466 -0.36 24.34 9.51
CA TYR A 466 -0.69 25.44 8.59
C TYR A 466 0.53 26.38 8.54
N GLY A 467 1.61 25.87 7.95
CA GLY A 467 2.95 26.41 8.03
C GLY A 467 3.97 25.42 7.47
N ASP A 468 5.23 25.64 7.80
CA ASP A 468 6.27 24.66 7.49
C ASP A 468 6.33 23.56 8.57
N ILE A 469 6.83 22.38 8.19
CA ILE A 469 7.32 21.37 9.13
C ILE A 469 8.83 21.29 8.95
N SER A 470 9.59 21.64 9.99
CA SER A 470 11.05 21.58 9.98
C SER A 470 11.56 20.50 10.92
N LEU A 471 12.50 19.67 10.45
CA LEU A 471 13.20 18.70 11.26
C LEU A 471 14.41 19.36 11.91
N GLY A 472 14.45 19.42 13.23
CA GLY A 472 15.66 19.86 13.90
C GLY A 472 16.64 18.73 14.14
N TYR A 473 17.89 19.07 13.86
CA TYR A 473 19.10 18.26 14.07
C TYR A 473 20.04 18.92 15.09
N SER A 474 19.57 19.95 15.81
CA SER A 474 20.37 20.64 16.81
C SER A 474 20.87 19.60 17.83
N SER A 475 22.19 19.55 18.05
CA SER A 475 22.89 18.54 18.87
C SER A 475 22.89 17.08 18.39
N ALA A 476 22.60 16.83 17.09
CA ALA A 476 22.78 15.53 16.44
C ALA A 476 24.23 15.14 16.22
N THR A 477 24.58 13.92 16.66
CA THR A 477 25.86 13.29 16.29
C THR A 477 25.79 12.60 14.93
N HIS A 478 24.58 12.24 14.48
CA HIS A 478 24.28 11.60 13.19
C HIS A 478 23.04 12.25 12.58
N GLY A 479 22.94 12.30 11.26
CA GLY A 479 21.78 12.87 10.57
C GLY A 479 20.58 11.93 10.46
N ASP A 480 20.39 11.02 11.41
CA ASP A 480 19.33 10.01 11.39
C ASP A 480 18.05 10.58 12.02
N LYS A 481 16.93 10.50 11.31
CA LYS A 481 15.59 10.86 11.78
C LYS A 481 14.62 9.70 11.53
N ASN A 482 13.84 9.37 12.55
CA ASN A 482 12.80 8.35 12.56
C ASN A 482 11.51 9.02 12.98
N LEU A 483 10.54 9.05 12.08
CA LEU A 483 9.22 9.63 12.29
C LEU A 483 8.18 8.56 12.00
N MET A 484 7.22 8.38 12.91
CA MET A 484 6.06 7.52 12.71
C MET A 484 4.82 8.37 12.87
N GLY A 485 3.98 8.39 11.83
CA GLY A 485 2.82 9.27 11.74
C GLY A 485 2.54 9.79 10.33
N ASP A 486 1.38 10.43 10.19
CA ASP A 486 0.98 11.16 9.00
C ASP A 486 1.28 12.65 9.18
N PHE A 487 2.08 13.23 8.28
CA PHE A 487 2.57 14.60 8.39
C PHE A 487 2.04 15.46 7.25
N TYR A 488 1.43 16.60 7.60
CA TYR A 488 0.87 17.56 6.64
C TYR A 488 1.52 18.93 6.81
N ALA A 489 2.29 19.36 5.82
CA ALA A 489 2.77 20.74 5.71
C ALA A 489 1.85 21.51 4.75
N LEU A 490 0.89 22.24 5.30
CA LEU A 490 -0.16 22.93 4.58
C LEU A 490 0.15 24.43 4.47
N LYS A 491 -0.07 25.00 3.28
CA LYS A 491 0.04 26.44 3.09
C LYS A 491 -1.00 27.17 3.93
N ARG A 492 -0.60 28.32 4.45
CA ARG A 492 -1.52 29.31 5.02
C ARG A 492 -2.35 29.97 3.91
N ASP A 493 -3.44 30.60 4.31
CA ASP A 493 -4.34 31.32 3.39
C ASP A 493 -3.64 32.47 2.64
N ASP A 494 -2.54 33.01 3.19
CA ASP A 494 -1.71 34.03 2.55
C ASP A 494 -0.70 33.45 1.54
N GLY A 495 -0.68 32.12 1.38
CA GLY A 495 0.21 31.38 0.48
C GLY A 495 1.58 31.05 1.06
N SER A 496 1.87 31.43 2.31
CA SER A 496 3.13 31.13 2.99
C SER A 496 3.15 29.71 3.56
N GLY A 497 4.36 29.18 3.78
CA GLY A 497 4.57 27.86 4.39
C GLY A 497 4.28 26.69 3.44
N GLY A 498 3.94 25.54 4.01
CA GLY A 498 3.63 24.31 3.30
C GLY A 498 4.83 23.44 2.98
N ASN A 499 6.02 23.78 3.44
CA ASN A 499 7.24 23.04 3.13
C ASN A 499 7.60 22.04 4.23
N PHE A 500 8.08 20.88 3.83
CA PHE A 500 8.75 19.92 4.70
C PHE A 500 10.26 20.11 4.56
N LEU A 501 10.88 20.60 5.62
CA LEU A 501 12.27 21.05 5.64
C LEU A 501 13.10 20.10 6.48
N LEU A 502 14.24 19.63 5.95
CA LEU A 502 15.20 18.84 6.72
C LEU A 502 16.07 19.69 7.67
N GLY A 503 15.71 20.96 7.91
CA GLY A 503 16.44 21.88 8.80
C GLY A 503 17.94 22.02 8.49
N ASP A 504 18.71 22.45 9.48
CA ASP A 504 20.16 22.64 9.34
C ASP A 504 20.96 21.33 9.55
N LEU A 505 20.82 20.40 8.60
CA LEU A 505 21.66 19.19 8.51
C LEU A 505 23.16 19.53 8.42
N SER A 506 23.53 20.73 7.97
CA SER A 506 24.94 21.15 7.84
C SER A 506 25.62 21.31 9.21
N SER A 507 24.84 21.57 10.26
CA SER A 507 25.31 21.65 11.65
C SER A 507 25.72 20.29 12.25
N VAL A 508 25.40 19.17 11.59
CA VAL A 508 25.72 17.81 12.08
C VAL A 508 27.21 17.49 11.83
N PRO A 509 28.04 17.28 12.88
CA PRO A 509 29.51 17.26 12.76
C PRO A 509 30.11 16.19 11.82
N ASN A 510 29.39 15.08 11.62
CA ASN A 510 29.86 13.95 10.80
C ASN A 510 29.43 14.04 9.33
N ILE A 511 28.52 14.96 8.97
CA ILE A 511 28.02 15.10 7.60
C ILE A 511 29.02 15.87 6.72
N THR A 512 29.76 16.83 7.30
CA THR A 512 30.76 17.65 6.59
C THR A 512 32.14 16.98 6.44
N ASN A 513 32.32 15.77 6.99
CA ASN A 513 33.57 14.99 6.90
C ASN A 513 33.34 13.62 6.21
N PRO A 514 33.30 13.57 4.87
CA PRO A 514 33.04 12.34 4.12
C PRO A 514 34.18 11.32 4.30
N GLY A 515 34.03 10.43 5.27
CA GLY A 515 35.04 9.40 5.59
C GLY A 515 34.95 8.85 7.01
N GLN A 516 34.30 9.56 7.95
CA GLN A 516 34.11 9.10 9.33
C GLN A 516 32.64 9.22 9.72
N GLY A 517 31.93 8.09 9.84
CA GLY A 517 30.58 8.06 10.44
C GLY A 517 29.48 7.43 9.58
N GLN A 518 28.28 7.37 10.17
CA GLN A 518 27.01 7.00 9.55
C GLN A 518 26.53 8.12 8.61
N PHE A 519 25.88 7.71 7.52
CA PHE A 519 25.22 8.61 6.58
C PHE A 519 23.83 8.98 7.08
N SER A 520 23.39 10.20 6.80
CA SER A 520 22.09 10.72 7.21
C SER A 520 20.95 9.93 6.56
N GLN A 521 19.93 9.63 7.34
CA GLN A 521 18.73 8.98 6.85
C GLN A 521 17.48 9.63 7.44
N LEU A 522 16.47 9.87 6.61
CA LEU A 522 15.10 10.12 7.05
C LEU A 522 14.31 8.83 6.82
N PHE A 523 13.82 8.26 7.92
CA PHE A 523 12.89 7.15 7.93
C PHE A 523 11.54 7.64 8.39
N LEU A 524 10.52 7.52 7.54
CA LEU A 524 9.14 7.87 7.83
C LEU A 524 8.26 6.64 7.64
N LEU A 525 7.53 6.26 8.69
CA LEU A 525 6.50 5.23 8.66
C LEU A 525 5.13 5.87 8.84
N GLY A 526 4.36 5.96 7.76
CA GLY A 526 3.16 6.78 7.61
C GLY A 526 3.18 7.50 6.27
N SER A 527 2.61 8.71 6.24
CA SER A 527 2.54 9.53 5.03
C SER A 527 3.15 10.91 5.22
N LEU A 528 3.58 11.51 4.11
CA LEU A 528 3.97 12.90 4.03
C LEU A 528 3.16 13.60 2.94
N THR A 529 2.43 14.66 3.32
CA THR A 529 1.76 15.59 2.41
C THR A 529 2.36 16.97 2.57
N ALA A 530 2.91 17.56 1.51
CA ALA A 530 3.50 18.90 1.55
C ALA A 530 3.30 19.66 0.23
N TRP A 531 3.51 20.97 0.25
CA TRP A 531 3.74 21.72 -0.98
C TRP A 531 5.11 21.40 -1.57
N ALA A 532 6.17 21.52 -0.77
CA ALA A 532 7.51 21.18 -1.21
C ALA A 532 8.23 20.34 -0.15
N PHE A 533 9.05 19.40 -0.62
CA PHE A 533 10.08 18.75 0.17
C PHE A 533 11.42 19.33 -0.24
N GLU A 534 12.10 19.98 0.70
CA GLU A 534 13.39 20.63 0.45
C GLU A 534 14.54 19.80 1.02
N ASN A 535 15.50 19.46 0.16
CA ASN A 535 16.71 18.75 0.55
C ASN A 535 17.90 19.71 0.57
N PRO A 536 18.51 19.95 1.75
CA PRO A 536 19.62 20.87 1.82
C PRO A 536 20.84 20.29 1.10
N THR A 537 21.55 21.15 0.39
CA THR A 537 22.79 20.83 -0.30
C THR A 537 23.97 21.50 0.38
N TYR A 538 25.17 20.95 0.18
CA TYR A 538 26.41 21.53 0.64
C TYR A 538 27.42 21.59 -0.50
N TYR A 539 27.95 22.79 -0.74
CA TYR A 539 28.97 23.01 -1.74
C TYR A 539 30.38 22.79 -1.16
N ILE A 540 31.12 21.87 -1.76
CA ILE A 540 32.50 21.57 -1.40
C ILE A 540 33.43 22.41 -2.29
N GLU A 541 33.86 23.56 -1.78
CA GLU A 541 34.69 24.52 -2.53
C GLU A 541 35.93 23.88 -3.18
N ASN A 542 36.61 22.97 -2.48
CA ASN A 542 37.85 22.35 -2.97
C ASN A 542 37.64 21.28 -4.05
N LYS A 543 36.39 20.84 -4.27
CA LYS A 543 36.04 19.84 -5.28
C LYS A 543 35.16 20.40 -6.39
N ASP A 544 34.70 21.64 -6.25
CA ASP A 544 33.72 22.26 -7.16
C ASP A 544 32.49 21.35 -7.34
N GLU A 545 32.00 20.81 -6.22
CA GLU A 545 30.97 19.76 -6.17
C GLU A 545 29.90 20.13 -5.15
N THR A 546 28.63 20.01 -5.53
CA THR A 546 27.49 20.14 -4.61
C THR A 546 27.01 18.76 -4.21
N ILE A 547 26.91 18.49 -2.91
CA ILE A 547 26.42 17.22 -2.38
C ILE A 547 25.08 17.42 -1.68
N GLU A 548 24.15 16.49 -1.88
CA GLU A 548 22.93 16.41 -1.07
C GLU A 548 23.28 15.96 0.36
N LEU A 549 22.76 16.67 1.37
CA LEU A 549 23.08 16.38 2.77
C LEU A 549 22.27 15.21 3.33
N LEU A 550 21.09 14.91 2.77
CA LEU A 550 20.36 13.68 3.07
C LEU A 550 20.86 12.55 2.18
N ASN A 551 21.52 11.55 2.76
CA ASN A 551 22.05 10.43 1.98
C ASN A 551 21.00 9.36 1.67
N SER A 552 19.99 9.20 2.53
CA SER A 552 18.94 8.21 2.34
C SER A 552 17.56 8.71 2.78
N LEU A 553 16.56 8.46 1.94
CA LEU A 553 15.15 8.68 2.24
C LEU A 553 14.40 7.34 2.21
N ALA A 554 13.69 7.01 3.27
CA ALA A 554 12.81 5.85 3.31
C ALA A 554 11.43 6.27 3.79
N LEU A 555 10.45 6.22 2.90
CA LEU A 555 9.04 6.48 3.19
C LEU A 555 8.28 5.17 3.10
N ILE A 556 7.52 4.81 4.12
CA ILE A 556 6.75 3.56 4.16
C ILE A 556 5.34 3.91 4.59
N ALA A 557 4.36 3.70 3.72
CA ALA A 557 2.97 3.90 4.10
C ALA A 557 2.59 2.94 5.25
N ALA A 558 1.92 3.49 6.27
CA ALA A 558 1.43 2.73 7.43
C ALA A 558 0.26 1.77 7.05
N GLY A 559 -0.25 1.87 5.83
CA GLY A 559 -1.20 0.95 5.20
C GLY A 559 -1.00 0.92 3.68
N SER A 560 -1.63 -0.02 2.96
CA SER A 560 -1.63 -0.01 1.50
C SER A 560 -2.51 1.14 1.00
N SER A 561 -1.89 2.11 0.33
CA SER A 561 -2.60 3.12 -0.45
C SER A 561 -3.29 2.41 -1.61
N GLY A 562 -4.62 2.52 -1.66
CA GLY A 562 -5.43 2.02 -2.77
C GLY A 562 -4.92 2.62 -4.08
N LEU A 563 -4.74 1.78 -5.10
CA LEU A 563 -4.12 2.20 -6.35
C LEU A 563 -5.01 3.19 -7.13
N SER A 564 -4.40 4.33 -7.48
CA SER A 564 -4.64 5.24 -8.62
C SER A 564 -5.86 6.17 -8.68
N GLY A 565 -5.55 7.43 -8.99
CA GLY A 565 -5.90 7.95 -10.31
C GLY A 565 -6.94 9.06 -10.37
N SER A 566 -7.57 9.41 -9.26
CA SER A 566 -8.27 10.67 -9.10
C SER A 566 -7.66 11.39 -7.91
N GLY A 567 -7.44 12.71 -8.02
CA GLY A 567 -6.94 13.53 -6.93
C GLY A 567 -7.91 13.66 -5.75
N SER A 568 -8.78 12.67 -5.50
CA SER A 568 -9.68 12.64 -4.35
C SER A 568 -9.51 11.34 -3.56
N SER A 569 -9.18 11.46 -2.28
CA SER A 569 -9.26 10.39 -1.28
C SER A 569 -10.68 10.10 -0.81
N SER A 570 -11.71 10.37 -1.63
CA SER A 570 -13.01 9.72 -1.41
C SER A 570 -12.75 8.22 -1.51
N GLY A 571 -12.92 7.51 -0.40
CA GLY A 571 -12.55 6.10 -0.21
C GLY A 571 -13.31 5.08 -1.08
N GLU A 572 -13.63 5.40 -2.32
CA GLU A 572 -14.34 4.54 -3.28
C GLU A 572 -13.42 3.89 -4.32
N ASP A 573 -12.17 4.35 -4.51
CA ASP A 573 -11.24 3.75 -5.49
C ASP A 573 -10.27 2.77 -4.82
N GLN A 574 -10.82 1.63 -4.41
CA GLN A 574 -10.04 0.50 -3.92
C GLN A 574 -9.72 -0.40 -5.10
N ARG A 575 -8.48 -0.42 -5.62
CA ARG A 575 -8.14 -1.46 -6.62
C ARG A 575 -8.10 -2.82 -5.98
N PHE A 576 -8.92 -3.69 -6.52
CA PHE A 576 -8.88 -5.09 -6.19
C PHE A 576 -7.79 -5.80 -7.01
N LYS A 577 -7.17 -6.83 -6.44
CA LYS A 577 -6.28 -7.73 -7.18
C LYS A 577 -6.94 -9.10 -7.29
N LEU A 578 -6.84 -9.70 -8.47
CA LEU A 578 -7.09 -11.13 -8.66
C LEU A 578 -5.98 -11.91 -7.94
N LEU A 579 -6.29 -12.49 -6.80
CA LEU A 579 -5.31 -13.19 -5.97
C LEU A 579 -5.00 -14.61 -6.45
N GLY A 580 -5.92 -15.19 -7.21
CA GLY A 580 -5.80 -16.53 -7.72
C GLY A 580 -7.03 -16.94 -8.50
N ILE A 581 -6.84 -17.89 -9.41
CA ILE A 581 -7.91 -18.52 -10.17
C ILE A 581 -7.97 -19.98 -9.76
N GLN A 582 -9.15 -20.41 -9.31
CA GLN A 582 -9.45 -21.82 -9.09
C GLN A 582 -10.39 -22.31 -10.20
N SER A 583 -10.08 -23.47 -10.75
CA SER A 583 -10.77 -24.02 -11.92
C SER A 583 -11.33 -25.40 -11.60
N TRP A 584 -12.57 -25.69 -12.01
CA TRP A 584 -13.21 -26.98 -11.74
C TRP A 584 -13.61 -27.79 -12.98
#